data_AF-A0A949EH54-F1
#
_entry.id   AF-A0A949EH54-F1
#
_cell.length_a   1.000
_cell.length_b   1.000
_cell.length_c   1.000
_cell.angle_alpha   90.00
_cell.angle_beta   90.00
_cell.angle_gamma   90.00
#
_symmetry.space_group_name_H-M   'P 1'
#
loop_
_entity.id
_entity.type
_entity.pdbx_description
1 polymer ?
#
loop_
_entity_poly.entity_id
_entity_poly.type
_entity_poly.pdbx_seq_one_letter_code
_entity_poly.pdbx_strand_id
1 'polypeptide(L)'
;MAIFDDSVICPCGSGRKLAECCRVIIQDSSGKTGRFSNMAGALGEEINRRLAGKKFSGDKEMQEAINTIVNERNRKPLADFCGLSPREIDAMCRRPFASPWLVHFAERFDPPPQAPILVLYKALAEACAGSGLKATAMGNLPRSFVREAVHLYWRPNQQVEIARFLGTFNEERFHDLSNTRTIVTSAGLLRKLHGRFHLTKKAKDLAAQGTDVLYRFLFIFYCDRFNWAYRDYEEELPIIQDSFLFTLYMLQRYGGKYLPFSFYQKKFVTAFPRIVAECSSTPYTAAEKIAHFAYSRRALQRFAWFFGLAEVKSKEDNPYFWGAEIRKSPLLERFVIFTPTADAG
;
A
#
# COMPACT_ATOMS: atom_id res chain seq x y z
N MET A 1 24.53 -10.61 -27.07
CA MET A 1 24.89 -10.70 -25.64
C MET A 1 23.99 -9.74 -24.87
N ALA A 2 23.21 -10.24 -23.92
CA ALA A 2 22.30 -9.39 -23.14
C ALA A 2 23.12 -8.50 -22.21
N ILE A 3 23.25 -7.20 -22.56
CA ILE A 3 24.07 -6.20 -21.86
C ILE A 3 23.53 -5.88 -20.45
N PHE A 4 22.30 -6.30 -20.16
CA PHE A 4 21.64 -6.03 -18.89
C PHE A 4 21.59 -7.32 -18.07
N ASP A 5 22.51 -7.41 -17.12
CA ASP A 5 22.45 -8.32 -15.97
C ASP A 5 21.12 -8.12 -15.20
N ASP A 6 20.65 -9.19 -14.56
CA ASP A 6 19.39 -9.29 -13.83
C ASP A 6 19.33 -8.43 -12.54
N SER A 7 20.31 -7.54 -12.34
CA SER A 7 20.46 -6.68 -11.16
C SER A 7 19.94 -5.24 -11.36
N VAL A 8 19.70 -4.80 -12.61
CA VAL A 8 19.23 -3.44 -12.90
C VAL A 8 17.73 -3.31 -12.60
N ILE A 9 17.31 -2.34 -11.77
CA ILE A 9 15.89 -2.02 -11.55
C ILE A 9 15.43 -1.06 -12.65
N CYS A 10 14.27 -1.30 -13.27
CA CYS A 10 13.79 -0.39 -14.29
C CYS A 10 13.46 0.95 -13.64
N PRO A 11 14.04 2.05 -14.14
CA PRO A 11 13.77 3.37 -13.61
C PRO A 11 12.32 3.84 -13.89
N CYS A 12 11.51 3.08 -14.65
CA CYS A 12 10.09 3.32 -14.98
C CYS A 12 9.16 3.48 -13.76
N GLY A 13 9.70 3.40 -12.55
CA GLY A 13 8.97 3.38 -11.30
C GLY A 13 8.42 2.00 -10.93
N SER A 14 8.22 1.07 -11.87
CA SER A 14 7.47 -0.19 -11.61
C SER A 14 8.00 -1.10 -10.48
N GLY A 15 9.18 -0.84 -9.93
CA GLY A 15 9.82 -1.72 -8.96
C GLY A 15 10.22 -3.08 -9.54
N ARG A 16 10.21 -3.26 -10.88
CA ARG A 16 10.64 -4.49 -11.58
C ARG A 16 12.04 -4.36 -12.18
N LYS A 17 12.70 -5.47 -12.52
CA LYS A 17 14.02 -5.44 -13.15
C LYS A 17 13.91 -4.78 -14.53
N LEU A 18 14.97 -4.16 -15.02
CA LEU A 18 15.03 -3.52 -16.33
C LEU A 18 14.68 -4.52 -17.44
N ALA A 19 15.20 -5.74 -17.31
CA ALA A 19 14.92 -6.86 -18.20
C ALA A 19 13.43 -7.27 -18.21
N GLU A 20 12.68 -6.97 -17.15
CA GLU A 20 11.29 -7.41 -16.92
C GLU A 20 10.24 -6.28 -17.02
N CYS A 21 10.61 -4.99 -16.87
CA CYS A 21 9.70 -3.83 -17.03
C CYS A 21 9.72 -3.30 -18.46
N CYS A 22 10.93 -3.01 -18.97
CA CYS A 22 11.16 -2.03 -20.04
C CYS A 22 11.97 -2.60 -21.20
N ARG A 23 12.10 -3.93 -21.30
CA ARG A 23 12.73 -4.57 -22.46
C ARG A 23 11.94 -4.14 -23.70
N VAL A 24 12.58 -3.30 -24.49
CA VAL A 24 12.06 -2.74 -25.74
C VAL A 24 11.69 -3.91 -26.67
N ILE A 25 10.41 -4.09 -26.96
CA ILE A 25 9.97 -4.65 -28.24
C ILE A 25 9.80 -3.47 -29.20
N ILE A 26 10.49 -3.53 -30.34
CA ILE A 26 10.43 -2.54 -31.41
C ILE A 26 9.26 -2.84 -32.35
N GLN A 27 8.46 -1.78 -32.58
CA GLN A 27 7.52 -1.47 -33.68
C GLN A 27 6.18 -2.22 -33.81
N ASP A 28 5.11 -1.42 -33.92
CA ASP A 28 4.00 -1.72 -34.82
C ASP A 28 4.09 -0.87 -36.10
N SER A 29 3.32 -1.27 -37.11
CA SER A 29 3.29 -0.75 -38.48
C SER A 29 2.86 0.71 -38.63
N SER A 30 2.57 1.43 -37.55
CA SER A 30 2.05 2.81 -37.58
C SER A 30 3.04 3.89 -37.13
N GLY A 31 4.23 3.52 -36.63
CA GLY A 31 5.37 4.44 -36.48
C GLY A 31 5.23 5.59 -35.47
N LYS A 32 4.20 5.62 -34.60
CA LYS A 32 4.05 6.66 -33.55
C LYS A 32 4.39 6.14 -32.16
N THR A 33 5.46 6.66 -31.57
CA THR A 33 5.84 6.45 -30.17
C THR A 33 5.17 7.49 -29.26
N GLY A 34 4.37 7.02 -28.29
CA GLY A 34 3.86 7.88 -27.21
C GLY A 34 4.95 8.19 -26.18
N ARG A 35 4.97 9.43 -25.66
CA ARG A 35 5.90 9.93 -24.63
C ARG A 35 5.87 9.08 -23.34
N PHE A 36 6.68 8.04 -23.28
CA PHE A 36 7.32 7.60 -22.03
C PHE A 36 8.81 7.65 -22.30
N SER A 37 9.51 8.63 -21.73
CA SER A 37 10.93 8.87 -21.99
C SER A 37 11.73 7.59 -21.75
N ASN A 38 12.39 7.10 -22.80
CA ASN A 38 13.24 5.91 -22.80
C ASN A 38 14.38 6.02 -21.77
N MET A 39 14.12 5.76 -20.50
CA MET A 39 15.16 5.78 -19.45
C MET A 39 16.14 4.61 -19.56
N ALA A 40 15.76 3.52 -20.23
CA ALA A 40 16.70 2.51 -20.69
C ALA A 40 17.72 3.09 -21.69
N GLY A 41 17.28 4.04 -22.52
CA GLY A 41 18.15 4.82 -23.42
C GLY A 41 19.09 5.73 -22.65
N ALA A 42 18.59 6.48 -21.65
CA ALA A 42 19.43 7.35 -20.82
C ALA A 42 20.51 6.59 -20.02
N LEU A 43 20.18 5.41 -19.49
CA LEU A 43 21.18 4.53 -18.84
C LEU A 43 22.20 4.00 -19.84
N GLY A 44 21.75 3.56 -21.02
CA GLY A 44 22.65 3.12 -22.09
C GLY A 44 23.61 4.22 -22.54
N GLU A 45 23.11 5.44 -22.72
CA GLU A 45 23.92 6.62 -23.03
C GLU A 45 24.92 6.96 -21.93
N GLU A 46 24.52 6.85 -20.66
CA GLU A 46 25.42 7.06 -19.52
C GLU A 46 26.54 6.03 -19.47
N ILE A 47 26.21 4.74 -19.65
CA ILE A 47 27.19 3.65 -19.71
C ILE A 47 28.16 3.90 -20.86
N ASN A 48 27.65 4.13 -22.08
CA ASN A 48 28.47 4.40 -23.26
C ASN A 48 29.41 5.59 -23.03
N ARG A 49 28.92 6.67 -22.42
CA ARG A 49 29.72 7.85 -22.12
C ARG A 49 30.80 7.60 -21.08
N ARG A 50 30.49 6.87 -20.00
CA ARG A 50 31.43 6.59 -18.89
C ARG A 50 32.46 5.51 -19.22
N LEU A 51 32.19 4.68 -20.22
CA LEU A 51 33.12 3.66 -20.72
C LEU A 51 33.84 4.08 -22.00
N ALA A 52 33.50 5.24 -22.59
CA ALA A 52 34.15 5.75 -23.79
C ALA A 52 35.68 5.86 -23.60
N GLY A 53 36.43 5.27 -24.53
CA GLY A 53 37.90 5.30 -24.53
C GLY A 53 38.57 4.38 -23.50
N LYS A 54 37.81 3.66 -22.66
CA LYS A 54 38.37 2.65 -21.76
C LYS A 54 38.73 1.38 -22.53
N LYS A 55 39.90 0.82 -22.23
CA LYS A 55 40.31 -0.52 -22.71
C LYS A 55 40.09 -1.51 -21.57
N PHE A 56 39.52 -2.66 -21.89
CA PHE A 56 39.29 -3.74 -20.93
C PHE A 56 40.12 -4.95 -21.35
N SER A 57 40.71 -5.64 -20.38
CA SER A 57 41.48 -6.86 -20.56
C SER A 57 40.61 -8.09 -20.88
N GLY A 58 39.29 -7.99 -20.69
CA GLY A 58 38.29 -8.99 -21.07
C GLY A 58 36.87 -8.66 -20.59
N ASP A 59 35.92 -9.53 -20.95
CA ASP A 59 34.48 -9.34 -20.68
C ASP A 59 34.16 -9.15 -19.19
N LYS A 60 34.90 -9.84 -18.31
CA LYS A 60 34.69 -9.74 -16.86
C LYS A 60 34.97 -8.33 -16.33
N GLU A 61 36.06 -7.71 -16.77
CA GLU A 61 36.42 -6.36 -16.36
C GLU A 61 35.43 -5.32 -16.90
N MET A 62 34.96 -5.50 -18.14
CA MET A 62 33.91 -4.66 -18.72
C MET A 62 32.60 -4.78 -17.93
N GLN A 63 32.21 -6.01 -17.54
CA GLN A 63 31.01 -6.24 -16.75
C GLN A 63 31.10 -5.62 -15.34
N GLU A 64 32.26 -5.72 -14.68
CA GLU A 64 32.50 -5.08 -13.37
C GLU A 64 32.41 -3.55 -13.47
N ALA A 65 32.92 -2.96 -14.56
CA ALA A 65 32.81 -1.52 -14.82
C ALA A 65 31.34 -1.09 -15.05
N ILE A 66 30.57 -1.86 -15.81
CA ILE A 66 29.13 -1.62 -16.01
C ILE A 66 28.38 -1.72 -14.67
N ASN A 67 28.64 -2.77 -13.90
CA ASN A 67 27.99 -3.00 -12.60
C ASN A 67 28.29 -1.85 -11.62
N THR A 68 29.50 -1.30 -11.65
CA THR A 68 29.86 -0.13 -10.84
C THR A 68 29.01 1.09 -11.20
N ILE A 69 28.88 1.40 -12.49
CA ILE A 69 28.06 2.54 -12.98
C ILE A 69 26.59 2.35 -12.57
N VAL A 70 26.04 1.15 -12.78
CA VAL A 70 24.67 0.83 -12.41
C VAL A 70 24.45 0.96 -10.90
N ASN A 71 25.37 0.44 -10.09
CA ASN A 71 25.27 0.50 -8.62
C ASN A 71 25.33 1.94 -8.10
N GLU A 72 26.22 2.77 -8.64
CA GLU A 72 26.30 4.19 -8.29
C GLU A 72 24.99 4.91 -8.64
N ARG A 73 24.45 4.69 -9.84
CA ARG A 73 23.18 5.27 -10.26
C ARG A 73 22.02 4.83 -9.36
N ASN A 74 21.93 3.54 -9.04
CA ASN A 74 20.83 3.00 -8.23
C ASN A 74 20.89 3.43 -6.77
N ARG A 75 22.04 3.92 -6.28
CA ARG A 75 22.20 4.48 -4.93
C ARG A 75 21.99 5.99 -4.87
N LYS A 76 21.92 6.68 -6.02
CA LYS A 76 21.72 8.12 -6.07
C LYS A 76 20.27 8.49 -5.74
N PRO A 77 20.02 9.36 -4.74
CA PRO A 77 18.69 9.89 -4.46
C PRO A 77 18.07 10.59 -5.67
N LEU A 78 16.76 10.41 -5.86
CA LEU A 78 15.98 11.07 -6.91
C LEU A 78 14.84 11.90 -6.31
N ALA A 79 14.65 13.12 -6.83
CA ALA A 79 13.58 14.01 -6.39
C ALA A 79 12.18 13.40 -6.59
N ASP A 80 11.98 12.69 -7.70
CA ASP A 80 10.73 12.00 -8.04
C ASP A 80 10.39 10.89 -7.03
N PHE A 81 11.40 10.28 -6.42
CA PHE A 81 11.27 9.33 -5.31
C PHE A 81 11.31 10.01 -3.94
N CYS A 82 11.02 11.30 -3.89
CA CYS A 82 11.05 12.08 -2.65
C CYS A 82 12.39 11.93 -1.91
N GLY A 83 13.52 11.93 -2.62
CA GLY A 83 14.85 11.81 -2.03
C GLY A 83 15.29 10.39 -1.68
N LEU A 84 14.53 9.36 -2.07
CA LEU A 84 14.99 7.98 -2.06
C LEU A 84 15.72 7.62 -3.36
N SER A 85 16.59 6.64 -3.29
CA SER A 85 17.28 6.05 -4.43
C SER A 85 16.46 4.91 -5.06
N PRO A 86 16.70 4.56 -6.33
CA PRO A 86 16.07 3.40 -6.96
C PRO A 86 16.26 2.09 -6.18
N ARG A 87 17.42 1.91 -5.53
CA ARG A 87 17.71 0.76 -4.67
C ARG A 87 16.79 0.68 -3.46
N GLU A 88 16.44 1.82 -2.87
CA GLU A 88 15.55 1.88 -1.71
C GLU A 88 14.11 1.62 -2.11
N ILE A 89 13.64 2.22 -3.22
CA ILE A 89 12.31 1.94 -3.77
C ILE A 89 12.14 0.45 -4.10
N ASP A 90 13.15 -0.17 -4.72
CA ASP A 90 13.11 -1.61 -4.98
C ASP A 90 12.99 -2.45 -3.71
N ALA A 91 13.79 -2.12 -2.69
CA ALA A 91 13.74 -2.79 -1.41
C ALA A 91 12.39 -2.62 -0.71
N MET A 92 11.80 -1.41 -0.79
CA MET A 92 10.46 -1.14 -0.28
C MET A 92 9.39 -1.97 -0.99
N CYS A 93 9.47 -2.09 -2.32
CA CYS A 93 8.46 -2.80 -3.10
C CYS A 93 8.56 -4.32 -3.00
N ARG A 94 9.77 -4.89 -3.01
CA ARG A 94 9.96 -6.34 -3.11
C ARG A 94 10.26 -7.04 -1.80
N ARG A 95 10.88 -6.31 -0.87
CA ARG A 95 11.37 -6.87 0.40
C ARG A 95 11.03 -5.95 1.57
N PRO A 96 9.75 -5.54 1.70
CA PRO A 96 9.35 -4.54 2.69
C PRO A 96 9.68 -4.96 4.12
N PHE A 97 9.56 -6.24 4.42
CA PHE A 97 9.84 -6.81 5.76
C PHE A 97 11.23 -7.44 5.90
N ALA A 98 12.04 -7.44 4.82
CA ALA A 98 13.36 -8.09 4.77
C ALA A 98 14.49 -7.09 4.40
N SER A 99 14.30 -5.82 4.75
CA SER A 99 15.26 -4.73 4.46
C SER A 99 15.58 -3.91 5.71
N PRO A 100 16.19 -4.51 6.76
CA PRO A 100 16.44 -3.84 8.06
C PRO A 100 17.43 -2.67 7.96
N TRP A 101 18.21 -2.59 6.88
CA TRP A 101 19.08 -1.46 6.58
C TRP A 101 18.28 -0.19 6.18
N LEU A 102 17.04 -0.37 5.72
CA LEU A 102 16.17 0.71 5.23
C LEU A 102 15.02 1.02 6.18
N VAL A 103 14.38 0.00 6.73
CA VAL A 103 13.21 0.15 7.60
C VAL A 103 13.19 -0.92 8.69
N HIS A 104 12.81 -0.49 9.89
CA HIS A 104 12.55 -1.34 11.03
C HIS A 104 11.09 -1.22 11.46
N PHE A 105 10.48 -2.34 11.86
CA PHE A 105 9.13 -2.37 12.43
C PHE A 105 9.24 -2.69 13.92
N ALA A 106 8.73 -1.80 14.77
CA ALA A 106 8.81 -1.98 16.21
C ALA A 106 8.09 -3.26 16.65
N GLU A 107 8.75 -4.03 17.52
CA GLU A 107 8.20 -5.29 18.03
C GLU A 107 7.18 -5.06 19.15
N ARG A 108 7.37 -3.98 19.91
CA ARG A 108 6.54 -3.57 21.05
C ARG A 108 6.15 -2.11 20.88
N PHE A 109 4.86 -1.85 20.92
CA PHE A 109 4.27 -0.52 20.78
C PHE A 109 2.81 -0.59 21.24
N ASP A 110 2.19 0.55 21.50
CA ASP A 110 0.77 0.60 21.85
C ASP A 110 -0.06 0.97 20.60
N PRO A 111 -0.67 -0.02 19.92
CA PRO A 111 -1.59 0.28 18.83
C PRO A 111 -2.80 1.06 19.37
N PRO A 112 -3.23 2.13 18.68
CA PRO A 112 -4.37 2.91 19.10
C PRO A 112 -5.62 2.03 19.07
N PRO A 113 -6.36 1.88 20.19
CA PRO A 113 -7.58 1.07 20.22
C PRO A 113 -8.65 1.56 19.23
N GLN A 114 -8.59 2.83 18.85
CA GLN A 114 -9.45 3.49 17.86
C GLN A 114 -9.02 3.26 16.40
N ALA A 115 -7.97 2.48 16.12
CA ALA A 115 -7.66 2.08 14.75
C ALA A 115 -8.87 1.33 14.15
N PRO A 116 -9.41 1.75 12.99
CA PRO A 116 -10.62 1.18 12.40
C PRO A 116 -10.61 -0.36 12.33
N ILE A 117 -9.49 -0.97 11.90
CA ILE A 117 -9.34 -2.43 11.86
C ILE A 117 -9.45 -3.09 13.25
N LEU A 118 -8.90 -2.47 14.29
CA LEU A 118 -8.94 -3.00 15.66
C LEU A 118 -10.32 -2.86 16.28
N VAL A 119 -11.00 -1.73 16.04
CA VAL A 119 -12.39 -1.52 16.50
C VAL A 119 -13.28 -2.64 15.96
N LEU A 120 -13.24 -2.87 14.64
CA LEU A 120 -14.08 -3.89 14.00
C LEU A 120 -13.67 -5.32 14.37
N TYR A 121 -12.37 -5.59 14.47
CA TYR A 121 -11.90 -6.91 14.92
C TYR A 121 -12.34 -7.21 16.35
N LYS A 122 -12.20 -6.25 17.29
CA LYS A 122 -12.59 -6.43 18.69
C LYS A 122 -14.09 -6.67 18.81
N ALA A 123 -14.92 -5.88 18.12
CA ALA A 123 -16.36 -6.09 18.07
C ALA A 123 -16.72 -7.50 17.56
N LEU A 124 -16.06 -7.97 16.48
CA LEU A 124 -16.24 -9.33 15.97
C LEU A 124 -15.78 -10.40 16.99
N ALA A 125 -14.64 -10.19 17.63
CA ALA A 125 -14.08 -11.11 18.61
C ALA A 125 -14.98 -11.28 19.83
N GLU A 126 -15.51 -10.16 20.34
CA GLU A 126 -16.48 -10.12 21.45
C GLU A 126 -17.79 -10.82 21.06
N ALA A 127 -18.35 -10.51 19.90
CA ALA A 127 -19.58 -11.15 19.42
C ALA A 127 -19.41 -12.66 19.16
N CYS A 128 -18.19 -13.11 18.88
CA CYS A 128 -17.85 -14.52 18.71
C CYS A 128 -17.49 -15.23 20.03
N ALA A 129 -17.49 -14.53 21.17
CA ALA A 129 -17.23 -15.13 22.47
C ALA A 129 -18.30 -16.19 22.83
N GLY A 130 -17.92 -17.20 23.60
CA GLY A 130 -18.82 -18.30 23.98
C GLY A 130 -19.22 -19.18 22.79
N SER A 131 -20.51 -19.23 22.46
CA SER A 131 -21.08 -20.14 21.45
C SER A 131 -20.89 -19.67 19.99
N GLY A 132 -20.17 -18.56 19.76
CA GLY A 132 -19.93 -18.00 18.43
C GLY A 132 -21.09 -17.14 17.92
N LEU A 133 -20.83 -16.28 16.94
CA LEU A 133 -21.83 -15.38 16.35
C LEU A 133 -22.63 -16.11 15.28
N LYS A 134 -23.96 -16.25 15.45
CA LYS A 134 -24.83 -16.90 14.46
C LYS A 134 -24.79 -16.12 13.15
N ALA A 135 -24.49 -16.77 12.03
CA ALA A 135 -24.59 -16.19 10.70
C ALA A 135 -26.05 -16.16 10.22
N THR A 136 -26.35 -15.30 9.25
CA THR A 136 -27.63 -15.35 8.53
C THR A 136 -27.71 -16.62 7.67
N ALA A 137 -28.89 -16.91 7.11
CA ALA A 137 -29.07 -18.03 6.18
C ALA A 137 -28.12 -17.94 4.96
N MET A 138 -27.87 -16.72 4.46
CA MET A 138 -26.91 -16.44 3.38
C MET A 138 -25.46 -16.50 3.84
N GLY A 139 -25.22 -16.63 5.15
CA GLY A 139 -23.89 -16.73 5.71
C GLY A 139 -23.21 -15.41 6.06
N ASN A 140 -23.96 -14.31 6.04
CA ASN A 140 -23.48 -12.99 6.42
C ASN A 140 -23.58 -12.77 7.94
N LEU A 141 -22.98 -11.69 8.42
CA LEU A 141 -23.15 -11.15 9.77
C LEU A 141 -24.60 -10.68 9.98
N PRO A 142 -25.21 -10.94 11.15
CA PRO A 142 -26.56 -10.47 11.45
C PRO A 142 -26.68 -8.95 11.42
N ARG A 143 -27.83 -8.45 10.95
CA ARG A 143 -28.12 -7.00 10.95
C ARG A 143 -28.02 -6.36 12.34
N SER A 144 -28.39 -7.08 13.40
CA SER A 144 -28.26 -6.59 14.77
C SER A 144 -26.79 -6.27 15.11
N PHE A 145 -25.90 -7.22 14.86
CA PHE A 145 -24.46 -7.03 15.07
C PHE A 145 -23.88 -5.94 14.16
N VAL A 146 -24.31 -5.87 12.89
CA VAL A 146 -23.86 -4.81 11.97
C VAL A 146 -24.19 -3.42 12.53
N ARG A 147 -25.38 -3.24 13.13
CA ARG A 147 -25.78 -1.97 13.75
C ARG A 147 -24.92 -1.64 14.97
N GLU A 148 -24.63 -2.61 15.82
CA GLU A 148 -23.72 -2.43 16.96
C GLU A 148 -22.32 -2.00 16.49
N ALA A 149 -21.78 -2.67 15.47
CA ALA A 149 -20.48 -2.33 14.89
C ALA A 149 -20.47 -0.91 14.27
N VAL A 150 -21.56 -0.46 13.66
CA VAL A 150 -21.70 0.91 13.14
C VAL A 150 -21.55 1.93 14.28
N HIS A 151 -22.20 1.70 15.42
CA HIS A 151 -22.10 2.60 16.58
C HIS A 151 -20.71 2.65 17.20
N LEU A 152 -19.96 1.55 17.15
CA LEU A 152 -18.57 1.50 17.62
C LEU A 152 -17.59 2.18 16.65
N TYR A 153 -17.87 2.07 15.34
CA TYR A 153 -16.95 2.50 14.29
C TYR A 153 -16.98 4.00 14.01
N TRP A 154 -18.19 4.57 13.87
CA TRP A 154 -18.34 5.98 13.54
C TRP A 154 -18.49 6.83 14.79
N ARG A 155 -17.89 8.04 14.77
CA ARG A 155 -17.98 8.99 15.90
C ARG A 155 -19.41 9.53 16.05
N PRO A 156 -19.82 10.02 17.24
CA PRO A 156 -21.17 10.51 17.48
C PRO A 156 -21.65 11.58 16.48
N ASN A 157 -20.78 12.49 16.03
CA ASN A 157 -21.13 13.49 15.02
C ASN A 157 -21.41 12.87 13.64
N GLN A 158 -20.64 11.85 13.24
CA GLN A 158 -20.86 11.09 12.01
C GLN A 158 -22.09 10.18 12.11
N GLN A 159 -22.40 9.70 13.32
CA GLN A 159 -23.58 8.87 13.57
C GLN A 159 -24.88 9.64 13.29
N VAL A 160 -24.94 10.96 13.41
CA VAL A 160 -26.15 11.74 13.09
C VAL A 160 -26.49 11.66 11.60
N GLU A 161 -25.48 11.77 10.73
CA GLU A 161 -25.67 11.65 9.28
C GLU A 161 -26.00 10.21 8.88
N ILE A 162 -25.32 9.25 9.51
CA ILE A 162 -25.50 7.83 9.25
C ILE A 162 -26.80 7.30 9.87
N ALA A 163 -27.34 7.95 10.91
CA ALA A 163 -28.57 7.57 11.61
C ALA A 163 -29.76 7.45 10.67
N ARG A 164 -29.82 8.31 9.65
CA ARG A 164 -30.86 8.30 8.60
C ARG A 164 -30.84 7.01 7.78
N PHE A 165 -29.69 6.33 7.71
CA PHE A 165 -29.48 5.12 6.93
C PHE A 165 -29.27 3.86 7.78
N LEU A 166 -29.17 3.98 9.12
CA LEU A 166 -28.92 2.88 10.06
C LEU A 166 -29.85 1.68 9.84
N GLY A 167 -31.14 1.93 9.57
CA GLY A 167 -32.12 0.88 9.31
C GLY A 167 -31.86 0.06 8.04
N THR A 168 -31.00 0.55 7.15
CA THR A 168 -30.66 -0.09 5.88
C THR A 168 -29.31 -0.81 5.91
N PHE A 169 -28.51 -0.66 6.97
CA PHE A 169 -27.22 -1.31 7.05
C PHE A 169 -27.36 -2.82 7.22
N ASN A 170 -26.66 -3.53 6.35
CA ASN A 170 -26.36 -4.95 6.41
C ASN A 170 -24.84 -5.12 6.15
N GLU A 171 -24.32 -6.33 6.21
CA GLU A 171 -22.88 -6.55 5.98
C GLU A 171 -22.42 -6.02 4.62
N GLU A 172 -23.20 -6.24 3.56
CA GLU A 172 -22.88 -5.79 2.21
C GLU A 172 -22.75 -4.26 2.08
N ARG A 173 -23.56 -3.51 2.84
CA ARG A 173 -23.56 -2.04 2.85
C ARG A 173 -22.54 -1.46 3.85
N PHE A 174 -22.08 -2.24 4.82
CA PHE A 174 -20.98 -1.84 5.70
C PHE A 174 -19.65 -2.42 5.21
N HIS A 175 -19.11 -1.82 4.14
CA HIS A 175 -17.92 -2.33 3.45
C HIS A 175 -16.71 -2.55 4.38
N ASP A 176 -16.45 -1.68 5.35
CA ASP A 176 -15.28 -1.86 6.24
C ASP A 176 -15.46 -3.02 7.21
N LEU A 177 -16.68 -3.29 7.71
CA LEU A 177 -16.97 -4.48 8.50
C LEU A 177 -16.89 -5.76 7.66
N SER A 178 -17.50 -5.76 6.47
CA SER A 178 -17.44 -6.89 5.54
C SER A 178 -15.98 -7.22 5.16
N ASN A 179 -15.19 -6.20 4.82
CA ASN A 179 -13.77 -6.36 4.54
C ASN A 179 -13.00 -6.83 5.77
N THR A 180 -13.29 -6.32 6.96
CA THR A 180 -12.66 -6.80 8.21
C THR A 180 -12.92 -8.29 8.39
N ARG A 181 -14.18 -8.74 8.28
CA ARG A 181 -14.55 -10.15 8.37
C ARG A 181 -13.77 -10.98 7.35
N THR A 182 -13.68 -10.53 6.11
CA THR A 182 -12.91 -11.22 5.06
C THR A 182 -11.43 -11.28 5.41
N ILE A 183 -10.79 -10.17 5.76
CA ILE A 183 -9.37 -10.10 6.14
C ILE A 183 -9.06 -11.07 7.28
N VAL A 184 -9.85 -11.05 8.36
CA VAL A 184 -9.58 -11.88 9.54
C VAL A 184 -9.91 -13.35 9.30
N THR A 185 -10.84 -13.65 8.39
CA THR A 185 -11.10 -15.02 7.92
C THR A 185 -9.92 -15.53 7.10
N SER A 186 -9.46 -14.77 6.11
CA SER A 186 -8.30 -15.11 5.27
C SER A 186 -7.01 -15.23 6.07
N ALA A 187 -6.86 -14.46 7.15
CA ALA A 187 -5.72 -14.54 8.06
C ALA A 187 -5.77 -15.77 9.01
N GLY A 188 -6.88 -16.52 8.98
CA GLY A 188 -7.11 -17.69 9.82
C GLY A 188 -7.46 -17.35 11.27
N LEU A 189 -7.98 -16.15 11.54
CA LEU A 189 -8.38 -15.69 12.87
C LEU A 189 -9.87 -15.96 13.15
N LEU A 190 -10.68 -16.01 12.10
CA LEU A 190 -12.11 -16.28 12.17
C LEU A 190 -12.44 -17.47 11.27
N ARG A 191 -13.36 -18.34 11.73
CA ARG A 191 -13.89 -19.45 10.93
C ARG A 191 -15.41 -19.51 11.05
N LYS A 192 -16.09 -19.90 9.98
CA LYS A 192 -17.52 -20.20 10.00
C LYS A 192 -17.72 -21.72 10.08
N LEU A 193 -18.38 -22.20 11.12
CA LEU A 193 -18.71 -23.61 11.34
C LEU A 193 -20.18 -23.74 11.69
N HIS A 194 -20.90 -24.68 11.06
CA HIS A 194 -22.31 -24.96 11.35
C HIS A 194 -23.19 -23.70 11.43
N GLY A 195 -22.98 -22.75 10.49
CA GLY A 195 -23.74 -21.50 10.46
C GLY A 195 -23.39 -20.47 11.53
N ARG A 196 -22.25 -20.61 12.25
CA ARG A 196 -21.78 -19.64 13.25
C ARG A 196 -20.32 -19.26 13.02
N PHE A 197 -19.97 -18.03 13.33
CA PHE A 197 -18.59 -17.54 13.32
C PHE A 197 -17.94 -17.78 14.67
N HIS A 198 -16.70 -18.25 14.65
CA HIS A 198 -15.90 -18.53 15.84
C HIS A 198 -14.47 -18.02 15.67
N LEU A 199 -13.89 -17.51 16.75
CA LEU A 199 -12.46 -17.27 16.83
C LEU A 199 -11.69 -18.59 16.77
N THR A 200 -10.61 -18.62 15.99
CA THR A 200 -9.69 -19.76 15.95
C THR A 200 -8.79 -19.78 17.19
N LYS A 201 -8.11 -20.90 17.43
CA LYS A 201 -7.07 -20.97 18.48
C LYS A 201 -5.99 -19.91 18.24
N LYS A 202 -5.54 -19.77 16.99
CA LYS A 202 -4.57 -18.75 16.56
C LYS A 202 -4.99 -17.33 16.97
N ALA A 203 -6.25 -16.96 16.79
CA ALA A 203 -6.76 -15.65 17.19
C ALA A 203 -6.65 -15.43 18.71
N LYS A 204 -7.03 -16.43 19.50
CA LYS A 204 -6.96 -16.37 20.97
C LYS A 204 -5.50 -16.29 21.45
N ASP A 205 -4.62 -17.08 20.86
CA ASP A 205 -3.20 -17.11 21.21
C ASP A 205 -2.51 -15.77 20.90
N LEU A 206 -2.79 -15.17 19.74
CA LEU A 206 -2.27 -13.84 19.39
C LEU A 206 -2.79 -12.75 20.33
N ALA A 207 -4.09 -12.76 20.62
CA ALA A 207 -4.70 -11.79 21.53
C ALA A 207 -4.14 -11.89 22.97
N ALA A 208 -3.86 -13.11 23.44
CA ALA A 208 -3.26 -13.35 24.75
C ALA A 208 -1.81 -12.87 24.85
N GLN A 209 -1.06 -12.87 23.74
CA GLN A 209 0.32 -12.36 23.69
C GLN A 209 0.39 -10.83 23.71
N GLY A 210 -0.64 -10.15 23.20
CA GLY A 210 -0.76 -8.70 23.24
C GLY A 210 -1.46 -8.12 22.01
N THR A 211 -2.06 -6.93 22.18
CA THR A 211 -2.72 -6.24 21.06
C THR A 211 -1.72 -5.79 19.99
N ASP A 212 -0.49 -5.48 20.39
CA ASP A 212 0.65 -5.18 19.52
C ASP A 212 1.03 -6.37 18.63
N VAL A 213 1.08 -7.57 19.20
CA VAL A 213 1.37 -8.82 18.46
C VAL A 213 0.28 -9.12 17.43
N LEU A 214 -0.98 -9.02 17.85
CA LEU A 214 -2.13 -9.18 16.96
C LEU A 214 -2.15 -8.12 15.84
N TYR A 215 -1.92 -6.86 16.19
CA TYR A 215 -1.88 -5.77 15.21
C TYR A 215 -0.76 -5.98 14.19
N ARG A 216 0.46 -6.30 14.65
CA ARG A 216 1.60 -6.56 13.77
C ARG A 216 1.33 -7.74 12.84
N PHE A 217 0.72 -8.81 13.35
CA PHE A 217 0.30 -9.96 12.53
C PHE A 217 -0.70 -9.54 11.45
N LEU A 218 -1.76 -8.79 11.81
CA LEU A 218 -2.76 -8.30 10.86
C LEU A 218 -2.17 -7.34 9.82
N PHE A 219 -1.28 -6.45 10.24
CA PHE A 219 -0.60 -5.49 9.37
C PHE A 219 0.25 -6.21 8.32
N ILE A 220 1.12 -7.14 8.75
CA ILE A 220 1.96 -7.92 7.83
C ILE A 220 1.08 -8.73 6.87
N PHE A 221 0.06 -9.43 7.39
CA PHE A 221 -0.85 -10.20 6.56
C PHE A 221 -1.56 -9.32 5.52
N TYR A 222 -2.01 -8.13 5.91
CA TYR A 222 -2.72 -7.21 5.03
C TYR A 222 -1.82 -6.65 3.92
N CYS A 223 -0.55 -6.33 4.22
CA CYS A 223 0.38 -5.82 3.22
C CYS A 223 0.92 -6.92 2.29
N ASP A 224 1.16 -8.13 2.81
CA ASP A 224 1.89 -9.18 2.08
C ASP A 224 0.99 -10.24 1.41
N ARG A 225 -0.17 -10.55 2.03
CA ARG A 225 -0.98 -11.73 1.63
C ARG A 225 -2.38 -11.38 1.15
N PHE A 226 -2.94 -10.26 1.61
CA PHE A 226 -4.29 -9.85 1.24
C PHE A 226 -4.27 -9.00 -0.03
N ASN A 227 -5.07 -9.35 -1.04
CA ASN A 227 -5.19 -8.57 -2.28
C ASN A 227 -6.02 -7.30 -2.03
N TRP A 228 -5.41 -6.11 -2.13
CA TRP A 228 -6.09 -4.84 -1.86
C TRP A 228 -7.20 -4.53 -2.87
N ALA A 229 -7.10 -5.02 -4.11
CA ALA A 229 -8.09 -4.81 -5.16
C ALA A 229 -9.42 -5.52 -4.88
N TYR A 230 -9.40 -6.56 -4.04
CA TYR A 230 -10.62 -7.23 -3.58
C TYR A 230 -11.61 -6.26 -2.91
N ARG A 231 -11.12 -5.19 -2.27
CA ARG A 231 -11.97 -4.25 -1.51
C ARG A 231 -12.75 -3.27 -2.40
N ASP A 232 -12.31 -3.02 -3.63
CA ASP A 232 -13.01 -2.13 -4.57
C ASP A 232 -13.50 -2.79 -5.86
N TYR A 233 -13.18 -4.06 -6.09
CA TYR A 233 -13.60 -4.80 -7.29
C TYR A 233 -13.05 -4.20 -8.60
N GLU A 234 -11.88 -3.57 -8.53
CA GLU A 234 -11.26 -2.87 -9.66
C GLU A 234 -9.92 -3.50 -10.04
N GLU A 235 -9.29 -3.00 -11.10
CA GLU A 235 -8.02 -3.48 -11.65
C GLU A 235 -6.95 -3.60 -10.54
N GLU A 236 -6.14 -4.67 -10.56
CA GLU A 236 -5.28 -4.98 -9.41
C GLU A 236 -4.25 -3.90 -9.07
N LEU A 237 -3.71 -3.20 -10.08
CA LEU A 237 -2.68 -2.16 -9.95
C LEU A 237 -1.65 -2.50 -8.83
N PRO A 238 -0.89 -3.60 -8.96
CA PRO A 238 -0.10 -4.18 -7.87
C PRO A 238 0.85 -3.19 -7.20
N ILE A 239 1.40 -2.25 -7.99
CA ILE A 239 2.34 -1.24 -7.51
C ILE A 239 1.79 -0.41 -6.34
N ILE A 240 0.47 -0.20 -6.23
CA ILE A 240 -0.13 0.51 -5.09
C ILE A 240 0.12 -0.24 -3.77
N GLN A 241 -0.04 -1.56 -3.80
CA GLN A 241 0.18 -2.42 -2.64
C GLN A 241 1.67 -2.68 -2.42
N ASP A 242 2.41 -3.04 -3.48
CA ASP A 242 3.84 -3.34 -3.41
C ASP A 242 4.60 -2.15 -2.78
N SER A 243 4.26 -0.92 -3.17
CA SER A 243 4.89 0.29 -2.66
C SER A 243 4.25 0.88 -1.38
N PHE A 244 3.54 0.08 -0.58
CA PHE A 244 2.92 0.58 0.66
C PHE A 244 3.92 1.29 1.58
N LEU A 245 5.17 0.80 1.65
CA LEU A 245 6.24 1.44 2.43
C LEU A 245 6.58 2.83 1.91
N PHE A 246 6.55 3.06 0.60
CA PHE A 246 6.74 4.40 0.04
C PHE A 246 5.62 5.34 0.46
N THR A 247 4.38 4.85 0.55
CA THR A 247 3.27 5.64 1.11
C THR A 247 3.51 6.02 2.56
N LEU A 248 3.96 5.07 3.40
CA LEU A 248 4.30 5.36 4.79
C LEU A 248 5.48 6.32 4.92
N TYR A 249 6.50 6.19 4.07
CA TYR A 249 7.63 7.13 3.98
C TYR A 249 7.15 8.55 3.65
N MET A 250 6.30 8.71 2.64
CA MET A 250 5.73 10.02 2.29
C MET A 250 4.92 10.62 3.44
N LEU A 251 4.13 9.80 4.16
CA LEU A 251 3.39 10.25 5.33
C LEU A 251 4.32 10.69 6.45
N GLN A 252 5.41 9.96 6.73
CA GLN A 252 6.39 10.38 7.73
C GLN A 252 7.08 11.69 7.37
N ARG A 253 7.49 11.84 6.11
CA ARG A 253 8.24 12.99 5.60
C ARG A 253 7.39 14.26 5.51
N TYR A 254 6.14 14.16 5.04
CA TYR A 254 5.31 15.34 4.75
C TYR A 254 4.09 15.48 5.67
N GLY A 255 3.66 14.40 6.31
CA GLY A 255 2.40 14.33 7.07
C GLY A 255 2.47 14.93 8.48
N GLY A 256 3.44 15.79 8.80
CA GLY A 256 3.45 16.53 10.08
C GLY A 256 2.29 17.52 10.22
N LYS A 257 1.64 17.87 9.10
CA LYS A 257 0.40 18.65 9.02
C LYS A 257 -0.59 17.94 8.10
N TYR A 258 -1.86 18.34 8.18
CA TYR A 258 -2.87 17.89 7.21
C TYR A 258 -2.50 18.40 5.82
N LEU A 259 -2.45 17.48 4.86
CA LEU A 259 -2.25 17.77 3.45
C LEU A 259 -3.33 17.04 2.64
N PRO A 260 -3.81 17.63 1.53
CA PRO A 260 -4.85 17.01 0.72
C PRO A 260 -4.35 15.69 0.11
N PHE A 261 -5.24 14.73 -0.07
CA PHE A 261 -4.93 13.47 -0.77
C PHE A 261 -4.25 13.73 -2.13
N SER A 262 -4.64 14.79 -2.83
CA SER A 262 -4.06 15.18 -4.13
C SER A 262 -2.56 15.48 -4.08
N PHE A 263 -2.02 15.90 -2.94
CA PHE A 263 -0.59 16.06 -2.75
C PHE A 263 0.14 14.71 -2.86
N TYR A 264 -0.35 13.70 -2.13
CA TYR A 264 0.23 12.36 -2.12
C TYR A 264 -0.01 11.62 -3.43
N GLN A 265 -1.19 11.79 -4.04
CA GLN A 265 -1.48 11.19 -5.35
C GLN A 265 -0.50 11.66 -6.42
N LYS A 266 -0.24 12.98 -6.51
CA LYS A 266 0.72 13.54 -7.46
C LYS A 266 2.11 12.96 -7.24
N LYS A 267 2.59 12.95 -5.99
CA LYS A 267 3.90 12.37 -5.66
C LYS A 267 3.99 10.88 -6.01
N PHE A 268 2.92 10.14 -5.76
CA PHE A 268 2.86 8.72 -6.10
C PHE A 268 2.95 8.50 -7.62
N VAL A 269 2.15 9.20 -8.42
CA VAL A 269 2.19 9.07 -9.88
C VAL A 269 3.52 9.57 -10.45
N THR A 270 4.13 10.61 -9.86
CA THR A 270 5.49 11.03 -10.23
C THR A 270 6.52 9.93 -9.99
N ALA A 271 6.44 9.20 -8.87
CA ALA A 271 7.33 8.07 -8.58
C ALA A 271 7.02 6.83 -9.45
N PHE A 272 5.74 6.57 -9.73
CA PHE A 272 5.27 5.35 -10.39
C PHE A 272 4.46 5.64 -11.66
N PRO A 273 5.01 6.35 -12.67
CA PRO A 273 4.23 6.88 -13.79
C PRO A 273 3.57 5.81 -14.65
N ARG A 274 4.11 4.58 -14.65
CA ARG A 274 3.55 3.44 -15.39
C ARG A 274 2.13 3.08 -14.94
N ILE A 275 1.75 3.37 -13.69
CA ILE A 275 0.40 3.07 -13.19
C ILE A 275 -0.70 3.70 -14.06
N VAL A 276 -0.42 4.86 -14.67
CA VAL A 276 -1.37 5.56 -15.55
C VAL A 276 -1.62 4.76 -16.83
N ALA A 277 -0.61 4.08 -17.37
CA ALA A 277 -0.74 3.24 -18.55
C ALA A 277 -1.45 1.90 -18.25
N GLU A 278 -1.50 1.50 -16.97
CA GLU A 278 -2.17 0.28 -16.52
C GLU A 278 -3.66 0.51 -16.21
N CYS A 279 -4.12 1.76 -16.18
CA CYS A 279 -5.52 2.11 -15.93
C CYS A 279 -6.30 2.25 -17.25
N SER A 280 -7.47 1.62 -17.34
CA SER A 280 -8.35 1.74 -18.51
C SER A 280 -9.12 3.07 -18.47
N SER A 281 -8.79 4.04 -19.32
CA SER A 281 -9.57 5.29 -19.43
C SER A 281 -11.01 4.99 -19.85
N THR A 282 -11.97 5.75 -19.30
CA THR A 282 -13.38 5.70 -19.71
C THR A 282 -13.75 6.99 -20.47
N PRO A 283 -14.89 7.03 -21.18
CA PRO A 283 -15.38 8.26 -21.82
C PRO A 283 -15.53 9.45 -20.86
N TYR A 284 -15.65 9.19 -19.56
CA TYR A 284 -15.90 10.20 -18.53
C TYR A 284 -14.69 10.49 -17.62
N THR A 285 -13.69 9.61 -17.61
CA THR A 285 -12.57 9.69 -16.65
C THR A 285 -11.25 9.29 -17.31
N ALA A 286 -10.28 10.21 -17.29
CA ALA A 286 -8.92 9.97 -17.74
C ALA A 286 -8.18 8.94 -16.86
N ALA A 287 -7.28 8.17 -17.47
CA ALA A 287 -6.50 7.13 -16.80
C ALA A 287 -5.71 7.64 -15.59
N GLU A 288 -5.13 8.84 -15.67
CA GLU A 288 -4.43 9.46 -14.53
C GLU A 288 -5.37 9.69 -13.35
N LYS A 289 -6.59 10.16 -13.60
CA LYS A 289 -7.59 10.37 -12.55
C LYS A 289 -8.02 9.05 -11.90
N ILE A 290 -8.11 7.97 -12.68
CA ILE A 290 -8.35 6.60 -12.16
C ILE A 290 -7.19 6.17 -11.26
N ALA A 291 -5.94 6.33 -11.70
CA ALA A 291 -4.76 6.02 -10.88
C ALA A 291 -4.73 6.80 -9.56
N HIS A 292 -5.05 8.10 -9.60
CA HIS A 292 -5.16 8.94 -8.40
C HIS A 292 -6.22 8.41 -7.42
N PHE A 293 -7.40 8.04 -7.93
CA PHE A 293 -8.47 7.49 -7.10
C PHE A 293 -8.11 6.12 -6.53
N ALA A 294 -7.58 5.21 -7.34
CA ALA A 294 -7.15 3.90 -6.90
C ALA A 294 -6.09 4.02 -5.79
N TYR A 295 -5.07 4.86 -5.99
CA TYR A 295 -4.02 5.10 -4.99
C TYR A 295 -4.60 5.63 -3.67
N SER A 296 -5.35 6.73 -3.72
CA SER A 296 -5.87 7.34 -2.49
C SER A 296 -6.87 6.43 -1.74
N ARG A 297 -7.76 5.75 -2.47
CA ARG A 297 -8.72 4.81 -1.90
C ARG A 297 -8.02 3.63 -1.23
N ARG A 298 -7.04 3.01 -1.91
CA ARG A 298 -6.38 1.79 -1.41
C ARG A 298 -5.29 2.08 -0.37
N ALA A 299 -4.37 3.00 -0.66
CA ALA A 299 -3.19 3.25 0.18
C ALA A 299 -3.44 4.26 1.32
N LEU A 300 -4.20 5.33 1.09
CA LEU A 300 -4.42 6.36 2.12
C LEU A 300 -5.60 6.02 3.01
N GLN A 301 -6.77 5.76 2.42
CA GLN A 301 -8.00 5.48 3.16
C GLN A 301 -7.98 4.04 3.70
N ARG A 302 -7.98 3.04 2.82
CA ARG A 302 -8.18 1.63 3.20
C ARG A 302 -6.98 0.96 3.84
N PHE A 303 -5.82 1.59 3.80
CA PHE A 303 -4.61 1.12 4.47
C PHE A 303 -4.17 2.08 5.59
N ALA A 304 -3.58 3.24 5.26
CA ALA A 304 -2.94 4.08 6.27
C ALA A 304 -3.91 4.56 7.36
N TRP A 305 -5.08 5.09 6.97
CA TRP A 305 -6.12 5.47 7.93
C TRP A 305 -6.77 4.26 8.61
N PHE A 306 -7.10 3.22 7.84
CA PHE A 306 -7.78 2.04 8.36
C PHE A 306 -6.98 1.27 9.43
N PHE A 307 -5.65 1.27 9.32
CA PHE A 307 -4.73 0.73 10.33
C PHE A 307 -4.38 1.76 11.43
N GLY A 308 -4.87 2.99 11.36
CA GLY A 308 -4.58 4.03 12.36
C GLY A 308 -3.16 4.60 12.27
N LEU A 309 -2.47 4.40 11.14
CA LEU A 309 -1.16 4.99 10.83
C LEU A 309 -1.26 6.45 10.37
N ALA A 310 -2.48 6.86 10.01
CA ALA A 310 -2.77 8.22 9.59
C ALA A 310 -4.14 8.67 10.12
N GLU A 311 -4.29 9.97 10.26
CA GLU A 311 -5.55 10.61 10.59
C GLU A 311 -6.07 11.33 9.37
N VAL A 312 -7.36 11.20 9.12
CA VAL A 312 -8.02 11.82 7.96
C VAL A 312 -9.12 12.76 8.44
N LYS A 313 -9.23 13.91 7.77
CA LYS A 313 -10.36 14.83 7.89
C LYS A 313 -10.96 15.03 6.50
N SER A 314 -12.28 14.94 6.40
CA SER A 314 -13.02 15.37 5.22
C SER A 314 -13.65 16.73 5.48
N LYS A 315 -13.85 17.52 4.42
CA LYS A 315 -14.76 18.66 4.49
C LYS A 315 -16.18 18.11 4.62
N GLU A 316 -16.98 18.72 5.50
CA GLU A 316 -18.40 18.41 5.68
C GLU A 316 -18.69 16.97 6.14
N ASP A 317 -17.78 16.34 6.90
CA ASP A 317 -17.93 14.96 7.41
C ASP A 317 -18.28 13.92 6.31
N ASN A 318 -17.94 14.22 5.04
CA ASN A 318 -18.28 13.39 3.89
C ASN A 318 -17.68 11.97 4.02
N PRO A 319 -18.50 10.90 4.05
CA PRO A 319 -18.05 9.52 4.24
C PRO A 319 -17.28 8.96 3.02
N TYR A 320 -17.33 9.65 1.88
CA TYR A 320 -16.63 9.27 0.65
C TYR A 320 -15.24 9.89 0.52
N PHE A 321 -14.77 10.65 1.52
CA PHE A 321 -13.41 11.22 1.56
C PHE A 321 -13.07 12.16 0.40
N TRP A 322 -14.06 12.79 -0.21
CA TRP A 322 -13.83 13.75 -1.29
C TRP A 322 -13.16 15.01 -0.73
N GLY A 323 -12.06 15.42 -1.36
CA GLY A 323 -11.26 16.55 -0.86
C GLY A 323 -10.66 16.30 0.52
N ALA A 324 -10.52 15.05 0.95
CA ALA A 324 -9.97 14.71 2.25
C ALA A 324 -8.49 15.11 2.38
N GLU A 325 -8.13 15.46 3.61
CA GLU A 325 -6.77 15.74 4.04
C GLU A 325 -6.31 14.67 5.02
N ILE A 326 -5.02 14.35 4.95
CA ILE A 326 -4.38 13.31 5.77
C ILE A 326 -3.13 13.84 6.43
N ARG A 327 -2.87 13.36 7.64
CA ARG A 327 -1.60 13.54 8.34
C ARG A 327 -1.15 12.22 8.96
N LYS A 328 0.14 12.07 9.26
CA LYS A 328 0.63 10.90 10.00
C LYS A 328 0.05 10.89 11.41
N SER A 329 -0.23 9.70 11.93
CA SER A 329 -0.56 9.53 13.35
C SER A 329 0.71 9.30 14.17
N PRO A 330 0.66 9.48 15.51
CA PRO A 330 1.77 9.10 16.39
C PRO A 330 2.13 7.61 16.31
N LEU A 331 1.19 6.73 15.90
CA LEU A 331 1.47 5.32 15.72
C LEU A 331 2.50 5.09 14.62
N LEU A 332 2.41 5.83 13.51
CA LEU A 332 3.30 5.62 12.37
C LEU A 332 4.77 5.83 12.75
N GLU A 333 5.08 6.85 13.56
CA GLU A 333 6.44 7.14 14.00
C GLU A 333 6.98 6.09 14.97
N ARG A 334 6.11 5.51 15.81
CA ARG A 334 6.50 4.49 16.78
C ARG A 334 6.61 3.10 16.17
N PHE A 335 5.79 2.80 15.16
CA PHE A 335 5.68 1.46 14.58
C PHE A 335 6.62 1.24 13.39
N VAL A 336 6.80 2.23 12.52
CA VAL A 336 7.64 2.10 11.32
C VAL A 336 8.79 3.10 11.44
N ILE A 337 10.03 2.64 11.42
CA ILE A 337 11.21 3.48 11.64
C ILE A 337 12.08 3.35 10.41
N PHE A 338 12.11 4.39 9.57
CA PHE A 338 13.03 4.44 8.43
C PHE A 338 14.41 4.88 8.90
N THR A 339 15.44 4.18 8.42
CA THR A 339 16.83 4.60 8.63
C THR A 339 17.03 5.93 7.90
N PRO A 340 17.63 6.95 8.54
CA PRO A 340 17.96 8.20 7.85
C PRO A 340 18.82 7.93 6.62
N THR A 341 18.41 8.46 5.47
CA THR A 341 19.29 8.51 4.30
C THR A 341 20.38 9.53 4.58
N ALA A 342 21.62 9.20 4.22
CA ALA A 342 22.83 9.95 4.59
C ALA A 342 22.87 11.43 4.14
N ASP A 343 21.87 11.92 3.39
CA ASP A 343 21.83 13.27 2.82
C ASP A 343 20.52 14.03 3.10
N ALA A 344 19.80 13.72 4.19
CA ALA A 344 18.68 14.55 4.66
C ALA A 344 19.18 15.71 5.55
N GLY A 345 20.00 16.60 4.96
CA GLY A 345 20.41 17.90 5.51
C GLY A 345 19.76 19.05 4.76
#